data_AF-A0AAW5F435-F1
#
_entry.id   AF-A0AAW5F435-F1
#
_cell.length_a   1.000
_cell.length_b   1.000
_cell.length_c   1.000
_cell.angle_alpha   90.00
_cell.angle_beta   90.00
_cell.angle_gamma   90.00
#
_symmetry.space_group_name_H-M   'P 1'
#
loop_
_entity.id
_entity.type
_entity.pdbx_description
1 polymer ?
#
loop_
_entity_poly.entity_id
_entity_poly.type
_entity_poly.pdbx_seq_one_letter_code
_entity_poly.pdbx_strand_id
1 'polypeptide(L)' 'MASYVSPAVRDKFESLSIDLKNCILERNVRLETVFDLIRVLEEIVAEGDN' A
#
# COMPACT_ATOMS: atom_id res chain seq x y z
N MET A 1 -13.49 -5.86 -0.39
CA MET A 1 -13.43 -5.20 -1.70
C MET A 1 -11.95 -5.05 -2.06
N ALA A 2 -11.54 -5.16 -3.32
CA ALA A 2 -10.10 -5.06 -3.62
C ALA A 2 -9.62 -3.61 -3.43
N SER A 3 -8.44 -3.40 -2.86
CA SER A 3 -7.79 -2.09 -2.78
C SER A 3 -7.62 -1.51 -4.19
N TYR A 4 -7.94 -0.22 -4.34
CA TYR A 4 -7.83 0.46 -5.62
C TYR A 4 -6.40 1.00 -5.76
N VAL A 5 -5.72 0.69 -6.86
CA VAL A 5 -4.37 1.18 -7.13
C VAL A 5 -4.36 1.89 -8.49
N SER A 6 -4.13 3.20 -8.46
CA SER A 6 -4.01 4.01 -9.67
C SER A 6 -2.82 3.55 -10.54
N PRO A 7 -2.91 3.64 -11.87
CA PRO A 7 -1.82 3.23 -12.77
C PRO A 7 -0.52 4.00 -12.52
N ALA A 8 -0.60 5.25 -12.06
CA ALA A 8 0.57 6.07 -11.71
C ALA A 8 1.36 5.54 -10.49
N VAL A 9 0.70 4.83 -9.57
CA VAL A 9 1.32 4.23 -8.38
C VAL A 9 1.50 2.72 -8.51
N ARG A 10 0.83 2.10 -9.48
CA ARG A 10 0.87 0.67 -9.73
C ARG A 10 2.31 0.17 -9.89
N ASP A 11 3.15 0.87 -10.64
CA ASP A 11 4.53 0.47 -10.88
C ASP A 11 5.33 0.35 -9.56
N LYS A 12 5.19 1.34 -8.68
CA LYS A 12 5.78 1.33 -7.34
C LYS A 12 5.18 0.28 -6.44
N PHE A 13 3.85 0.10 -6.49
CA PHE A 13 3.15 -0.92 -5.73
C PHE A 13 3.61 -2.33 -6.14
N GLU A 14 3.76 -2.61 -7.43
CA GLU A 14 4.22 -3.92 -7.92
C GLU A 14 5.69 -4.17 -7.54
N SER A 15 6.51 -3.12 -7.46
CA SER A 15 7.90 -3.18 -6.97
C SER A 15 8.02 -3.51 -5.48
N LEU A 16 6.94 -3.45 -4.69
CA LEU A 16 6.95 -3.85 -3.28
C LEU A 16 6.93 -5.37 -3.12
N SER A 17 7.42 -5.84 -1.97
CA SER A 17 7.32 -7.24 -1.55
C SER A 17 5.87 -7.71 -1.47
N ILE A 18 5.66 -9.02 -1.67
CA ILE A 18 4.33 -9.64 -1.63
C ILE A 18 3.65 -9.42 -0.28
N ASP A 19 4.37 -9.49 0.82
CA ASP A 19 3.85 -9.23 2.17
C ASP A 19 3.25 -7.83 2.31
N LEU A 20 3.97 -6.79 1.88
CA LEU A 20 3.45 -5.41 1.91
C LEU A 20 2.21 -5.28 1.02
N LYS A 21 2.22 -5.88 -0.18
CA LYS A 21 1.05 -5.88 -1.07
C LYS A 21 -0.15 -6.55 -0.40
N ASN A 22 0.04 -7.68 0.28
CA ASN A 22 -1.02 -8.35 1.02
C ASN A 22 -1.53 -7.48 2.17
N CYS A 23 -0.67 -6.90 2.99
CA CYS A 23 -1.07 -5.99 4.07
C CYS A 23 -1.89 -4.80 3.54
N ILE A 24 -1.49 -4.22 2.41
CA ILE A 24 -2.21 -3.12 1.75
C ILE A 24 -3.57 -3.59 1.19
N LEU A 25 -3.63 -4.80 0.64
CA LEU A 25 -4.85 -5.41 0.12
C LEU A 25 -5.85 -5.73 1.23
N GLU A 26 -5.39 -6.25 2.36
CA GLU A 26 -6.23 -6.54 3.53
C GLU A 26 -6.87 -5.28 4.10
N ARG A 27 -6.16 -4.14 4.05
CA ARG A 27 -6.64 -2.85 4.56
C ARG A 27 -7.67 -2.15 3.67
N ASN A 28 -8.00 -2.67 2.48
CA ASN A 28 -8.98 -2.09 1.55
C ASN A 28 -8.71 -0.60 1.22
N VAL A 29 -7.44 -0.20 1.08
CA VAL A 29 -7.07 1.21 0.83
C VAL A 29 -7.27 1.65 -0.62
N ARG A 30 -7.36 2.97 -0.84
CA ARG A 30 -7.37 3.57 -2.17
C ARG A 30 -6.10 4.37 -2.38
N LEU A 31 -5.24 3.87 -3.26
CA LEU A 31 -3.98 4.50 -3.63
C LEU A 31 -4.18 5.27 -4.94
N GLU A 32 -4.47 6.57 -4.84
CA GLU A 32 -4.55 7.45 -6.01
C GLU A 32 -3.20 8.06 -6.34
N THR A 33 -2.41 8.39 -5.32
CA THR A 33 -1.12 9.06 -5.46
C THR A 33 0.00 8.35 -4.70
N VAL A 34 1.25 8.68 -5.03
CA VAL A 34 2.43 8.12 -4.34
C VAL A 34 2.40 8.48 -2.85
N PHE A 35 1.83 9.62 -2.48
CA PHE A 35 1.69 10.02 -1.08
C PHE A 35 0.77 9.09 -0.29
N ASP A 36 -0.31 8.59 -0.91
CA ASP A 36 -1.16 7.56 -0.29
C ASP A 36 -0.37 6.28 -0.03
N LEU A 37 0.47 5.87 -1.00
CA LEU A 37 1.32 4.70 -0.85
C LEU A 37 2.29 4.88 0.33
N ILE A 38 2.94 6.05 0.43
CA ILE A 38 3.88 6.35 1.51
C ILE A 38 3.17 6.31 2.87
N ARG A 39 2.00 6.96 3.00
CA ARG A 39 1.24 6.96 4.25
C ARG A 39 0.87 5.55 4.70
N VAL A 40 0.34 4.73 3.79
CA VAL A 40 -0.05 3.36 4.13
C VAL A 40 1.16 2.53 4.53
N LEU A 41 2.29 2.70 3.86
CA LEU A 41 3.54 2.05 4.24
C LEU A 41 4.03 2.49 5.63
N GLU A 42 3.97 3.80 5.94
CA GLU A 42 4.31 4.31 7.26
C GLU A 42 3.39 3.76 8.35
N GLU A 43 2.07 3.68 8.11
CA GLU A 43 1.13 3.08 9.05
C GLU A 43 1.44 1.60 9.29
N ILE A 44 1.70 0.83 8.22
CA ILE A 44 2.06 -0.60 8.34
C ILE A 44 3.35 -0.78 9.15
N VAL A 45 4.37 0.04 8.90
CA VAL A 45 5.64 -0.02 9.64
C VAL A 45 5.44 0.40 11.09
N ALA A 46 4.68 1.46 11.34
CA ALA A 46 4.38 1.96 12.69
C ALA A 46 3.58 0.95 13.52
N GLU A 47 2.68 0.18 12.90
CA GLU A 47 1.93 -0.88 13.57
C GLU A 47 2.75 -2.17 13.78
N GLY A 48 3.74 -2.43 12.92
CA GLY A 48 4.59 -3.62 13.01
C GLY A 48 5.73 -3.54 14.03
N ASP A 49 6.06 -2.34 14.52
CA ASP A 49 7.17 -2.09 15.46
C ASP A 49 6.76 -2.16 16.95
N ASN A 50 5.53 -2.60 17.27
CA ASN A 50 5.03 -2.74 18.65
C ASN A 50 4.71 -4.19 19.02
#